data_AF-A0A5N7WPW0-F1
#
_entry.id   AF-A0A5N7WPW0-F1
#
_cell.length_a   1.000
_cell.length_b   1.000
_cell.length_c   1.000
_cell.angle_alpha   90.00
_cell.angle_beta   90.00
_cell.angle_gamma   90.00
#
_symmetry.space_group_name_H-M   'P 1'
#
loop_
_entity.id
_entity.type
_entity.pdbx_description
1 polymer ?
#
loop_
_entity_poly.entity_id
_entity_poly.type
_entity_poly.pdbx_seq_one_letter_code
_entity_poly.pdbx_strand_id
1 'polypeptide(L)'
;MPYYRTSFGMVHMRGSKLPDPCGARVLIAGHEQICMVASDYLCDGQAPTGQSKTCDTPLCKAHARQIGRNQHLCPSCFLQHRDADPQRSLFTSLV
;
A
#
# COMPACT_ATOMS: atom_id res chain seq x y z
N MET A 1 -20.30 -5.66 0.31
CA MET A 1 -20.48 -4.53 -0.62
C MET A 1 -19.47 -3.45 -0.22
N PRO A 2 -18.55 -3.07 -1.11
CA PRO A 2 -17.46 -2.16 -0.74
C PRO A 2 -17.93 -0.71 -0.62
N TYR A 3 -17.40 -0.03 0.39
CA TYR A 3 -17.50 1.41 0.55
C TYR A 3 -16.24 2.05 -0.02
N TYR A 4 -16.40 3.08 -0.84
CA TYR A 4 -15.30 3.83 -1.41
C TYR A 4 -15.24 5.24 -0.87
N ARG A 5 -14.03 5.72 -0.60
CA ARG A 5 -13.78 7.12 -0.27
C ARG A 5 -13.46 7.90 -1.54
N THR A 6 -14.19 8.98 -1.78
CA THR A 6 -13.99 9.90 -2.89
C THR A 6 -13.82 11.33 -2.36
N SER A 7 -13.45 12.29 -3.21
CA SER A 7 -13.34 13.71 -2.85
C SER A 7 -14.65 14.31 -2.34
N PHE A 8 -15.80 13.74 -2.74
CA PHE A 8 -17.14 14.23 -2.37
C PHE A 8 -17.74 13.49 -1.16
N GLY A 9 -17.02 12.52 -0.59
CA GLY A 9 -17.47 11.74 0.56
C GLY A 9 -17.35 10.23 0.36
N MET A 10 -18.05 9.47 1.20
CA MET A 10 -18.10 8.01 1.11
C MET A 10 -19.27 7.57 0.23
N VAL A 11 -18.98 6.72 -0.75
CA VAL A 11 -19.96 6.17 -1.69
C VAL A 11 -20.03 4.67 -1.49
N HIS A 12 -21.23 4.14 -1.29
CA HIS A 12 -21.46 2.70 -1.42
C HIS A 12 -21.72 2.41 -2.90
N MET A 13 -21.02 1.45 -3.49
CA MET A 13 -21.27 1.05 -4.87
C MET A 13 -21.77 -0.40 -4.90
N ARG A 14 -22.82 -0.63 -5.70
CA ARG A 14 -23.38 -1.95 -5.96
C ARG A 14 -23.11 -2.31 -7.42
N GLY A 15 -22.35 -3.37 -7.65
CA GLY A 15 -21.99 -3.83 -8.98
C GLY A 15 -21.20 -5.14 -8.95
N SER A 16 -21.11 -5.81 -10.09
CA SER A 16 -20.20 -6.93 -10.31
C SER A 16 -18.89 -6.41 -10.92
N LYS A 17 -17.75 -7.01 -10.55
CA LYS A 17 -16.39 -6.59 -10.99
C LYS A 17 -15.96 -5.18 -10.53
N LEU A 18 -16.38 -4.75 -9.34
CA LEU A 18 -15.85 -3.53 -8.74
C LEU A 18 -14.43 -3.76 -8.22
N PRO A 19 -13.50 -2.80 -8.38
CA PRO A 19 -12.13 -2.93 -7.87
C PRO A 19 -12.14 -2.92 -6.35
N ASP A 20 -11.27 -3.71 -5.71
CA ASP A 20 -11.23 -3.72 -4.24
C ASP A 20 -10.84 -2.35 -3.68
N PRO A 21 -11.37 -1.95 -2.51
CA PRO A 21 -11.00 -0.70 -1.87
C PRO A 21 -9.54 -0.74 -1.41
N CYS A 22 -8.84 0.39 -1.50
CA CYS A 22 -7.45 0.49 -1.10
C CYS A 22 -7.27 0.19 0.39
N GLY A 23 -6.43 -0.79 0.69
CA GLY A 23 -6.14 -1.28 2.05
C GLY A 23 -5.03 -0.51 2.78
N ALA A 24 -4.46 0.54 2.18
CA ALA A 24 -3.40 1.32 2.81
C ALA A 24 -3.93 2.06 4.05
N ARG A 25 -3.19 1.96 5.15
CA ARG A 25 -3.47 2.69 6.38
C ARG A 25 -2.87 4.09 6.29
N VAL A 26 -3.70 5.09 6.54
CA VAL A 26 -3.37 6.51 6.45
C VAL A 26 -3.78 7.21 7.74
N LEU A 27 -3.00 8.22 8.12
CA LEU A 27 -3.32 9.06 9.27
C LEU A 27 -4.17 10.25 8.78
N ILE A 28 -5.43 10.33 9.22
CA ILE A 28 -6.33 11.42 8.90
C ILE A 28 -6.75 12.06 10.22
N ALA A 29 -6.46 13.34 10.41
CA ALA A 29 -6.79 14.08 11.63
C ALA A 29 -6.31 13.37 12.92
N GLY A 30 -5.13 12.74 12.89
CA GLY A 30 -4.57 12.03 14.04
C GLY A 30 -5.06 10.58 14.23
N HIS A 31 -6.01 10.12 13.42
CA HIS A 31 -6.53 8.76 13.49
C HIS A 31 -6.04 7.89 12.33
N GLU A 32 -5.60 6.68 12.65
CA GLU A 32 -5.28 5.66 11.65
C GLU A 32 -6.59 5.15 11.01
N GLN A 33 -6.73 5.34 9.72
CA GLN A 33 -7.89 4.91 8.94
C GLN A 33 -7.43 4.23 7.65
N ILE A 34 -8.31 3.41 7.06
CA ILE A 34 -8.04 2.78 5.77
C ILE A 34 -8.40 3.77 4.66
N CYS A 35 -7.59 3.82 3.60
CA CYS A 35 -7.78 4.76 2.51
C CYS A 35 -9.13 4.61 1.81
N MET A 36 -9.53 3.37 1.50
CA MET A 36 -10.81 3.02 0.86
C MET A 36 -11.06 3.65 -0.52
N VAL A 37 -10.09 4.29 -1.16
CA VAL A 37 -10.21 4.73 -2.57
C VAL A 37 -10.20 3.49 -3.48
N ALA A 38 -10.84 3.54 -4.64
CA ALA A 38 -10.75 2.46 -5.63
C ALA A 38 -9.28 2.10 -5.93
N SER A 39 -8.98 0.80 -5.92
CA SER A 39 -7.62 0.33 -6.21
C SER A 39 -7.39 0.16 -7.71
N ASP A 40 -6.16 0.46 -8.12
CA ASP A 40 -5.66 0.26 -9.49
C ASP A 40 -4.46 -0.69 -9.53
N TYR A 41 -3.84 -0.96 -8.37
CA TYR A 41 -2.59 -1.71 -8.24
C TYR A 41 -2.67 -2.73 -7.09
N LEU A 42 -1.81 -3.73 -7.13
CA LEU A 42 -1.60 -4.68 -6.04
C LEU A 42 -0.20 -4.50 -5.44
N CYS A 43 -0.07 -4.77 -4.14
CA CYS A 43 1.21 -4.77 -3.46
C CYS A 43 1.98 -6.06 -3.74
N ASP A 44 3.16 -5.94 -4.35
CA ASP A 44 4.08 -7.06 -4.63
C ASP A 44 5.05 -7.35 -3.47
N GLY A 45 4.88 -6.67 -2.33
CA GLY A 45 5.74 -6.86 -1.16
C GLY A 45 5.61 -8.23 -0.52
N GLN A 46 6.57 -8.61 0.32
CA GLN A 46 6.42 -9.83 1.13
C GLN A 46 5.41 -9.61 2.26
N ALA A 47 4.63 -10.65 2.57
CA ALA A 47 3.73 -10.62 3.72
C ALA A 47 4.54 -10.46 5.03
N PRO A 48 4.03 -9.69 6.02
CA PRO A 48 4.67 -9.59 7.32
C PRO A 48 4.70 -10.98 7.99
N THR A 49 5.93 -11.44 8.27
CA THR A 49 6.35 -12.56 9.12
C THR A 49 5.46 -13.81 9.14
N GLY A 50 5.91 -14.89 8.49
CA GLY A 50 5.39 -16.25 8.71
C GLY A 50 4.47 -16.79 7.60
N GLN A 51 4.21 -16.03 6.54
CA GLN A 51 3.52 -16.53 5.35
C GLN A 51 4.41 -16.38 4.13
N SER A 52 4.59 -17.46 3.37
CA SER A 52 5.30 -17.51 2.09
C SER A 52 4.51 -16.84 0.95
N LYS A 53 3.76 -15.78 1.26
CA LYS A 53 2.82 -15.13 0.34
C LYS A 53 3.19 -13.67 0.12
N THR A 54 2.83 -13.18 -1.05
CA THR A 54 2.82 -11.76 -1.40
C THR A 54 1.78 -11.03 -0.56
N CYS A 55 2.02 -9.75 -0.31
CA CYS A 55 1.15 -8.88 0.48
C CYS A 55 -0.21 -8.69 -0.21
N ASP A 56 -0.24 -8.70 -1.55
CA ASP A 56 -1.43 -8.66 -2.43
C ASP A 56 -2.46 -7.57 -2.07
N THR A 57 -2.04 -6.55 -1.32
CA THR A 57 -2.95 -5.55 -0.80
C THR A 57 -3.36 -4.62 -1.95
N PRO A 58 -4.67 -4.36 -2.14
CA PRO A 58 -5.15 -3.43 -3.14
C PRO A 58 -4.73 -1.99 -2.81
N LEU A 59 -4.18 -1.29 -3.80
CA LEU A 59 -3.60 0.05 -3.67
C LEU A 59 -4.20 0.99 -4.73
N CYS A 60 -4.56 2.19 -4.29
CA CYS A 60 -4.84 3.28 -5.21
C CYS A 60 -3.52 3.92 -5.68
N LYS A 61 -3.56 4.66 -6.79
CA LYS A 61 -2.38 5.35 -7.36
C LYS A 61 -1.60 6.21 -6.36
N ALA A 62 -2.26 6.80 -5.36
CA ALA A 62 -1.61 7.63 -4.34
C ALA A 62 -0.78 6.81 -3.33
N HIS A 63 -1.18 5.56 -3.07
CA HIS A 63 -0.53 4.69 -2.08
C HIS A 63 0.31 3.57 -2.71
N ALA A 64 0.29 3.44 -4.03
CA ALA A 64 1.18 2.57 -4.78
C ALA A 64 2.53 3.27 -5.01
N ARG A 65 3.61 2.73 -4.40
CA ARG A 65 4.98 3.17 -4.67
C ARG A 65 5.62 2.24 -5.69
N GLN A 66 5.88 2.76 -6.89
CA GLN A 66 6.56 2.01 -7.93
C GLN A 66 8.04 1.84 -7.58
N ILE A 67 8.50 0.59 -7.46
CA ILE A 67 9.90 0.24 -7.20
C ILE A 67 10.61 -0.34 -8.43
N GLY A 68 9.84 -0.75 -9.43
CA GLY A 68 10.34 -1.36 -10.66
C GLY A 68 9.28 -1.38 -11.76
N ARG A 69 9.58 -2.03 -12.88
CA ARG A 69 8.61 -2.19 -13.97
C ARG A 69 7.46 -3.09 -13.50
N ASN A 70 6.24 -2.55 -13.46
CA ASN A 70 5.03 -3.24 -12.98
C ASN A 70 5.12 -3.77 -11.53
N GLN A 71 6.01 -3.21 -10.70
CA GLN A 71 6.13 -3.60 -9.29
C GLN A 71 5.78 -2.43 -8.39
N HIS A 72 4.76 -2.63 -7.54
CA HIS A 72 4.26 -1.61 -6.64
C HIS A 72 4.28 -2.12 -5.20
N LEU A 73 4.76 -1.29 -4.28
CA LEU A 73 4.73 -1.57 -2.85
C LEU A 73 3.72 -0.67 -2.13
N CYS A 74 3.06 -1.23 -1.12
CA CYS A 74 2.29 -0.45 -0.16
C CYS A 74 3.24 0.32 0.76
N PRO A 75 2.75 1.34 1.49
CA PRO A 75 3.61 2.15 2.36
C PRO A 75 4.39 1.34 3.40
N SER A 76 3.79 0.30 3.99
CA SER A 76 4.46 -0.55 4.97
C SER A 76 5.55 -1.43 4.34
N CYS A 77 5.24 -2.12 3.23
CA CYS A 77 6.23 -2.92 2.51
C CYS A 77 7.36 -2.06 1.91
N PHE A 78 7.06 -0.82 1.51
CA PHE A 78 8.07 0.11 1.03
C PHE A 78 9.04 0.52 2.14
N LEU A 79 8.55 0.75 3.36
CA LEU A 79 9.41 1.01 4.52
C LEU A 79 10.34 -0.18 4.80
N GLN A 80 9.79 -1.40 4.82
CA GLN A 80 10.58 -2.63 5.00
C GLN A 80 11.62 -2.81 3.88
N HIS A 81 11.23 -2.61 2.63
CA HIS A 81 12.14 -2.70 1.48
C HIS A 81 13.27 -1.66 1.58
N ARG A 82 12.95 -0.43 2.00
CA ARG A 82 13.95 0.64 2.18
C ARG A 82 14.92 0.33 3.31
N ASP A 83 14.45 -0.26 4.40
CA ASP A 83 15.30 -0.60 5.54
C ASP A 83 16.13 -1.87 5.29
N ALA A 84 15.69 -2.75 4.39
CA ALA A 84 16.43 -3.92 3.95
C ALA A 84 17.56 -3.61 2.95
N ASP A 85 17.66 -2.39 2.42
CA ASP A 85 18.71 -2.01 1.47
C ASP A 85 20.07 -1.90 2.18
N PRO A 86 21.01 -2.84 1.94
CA PRO A 86 22.27 -2.92 2.65
C PRO A 86 23.22 -1.75 2.34
N GLN A 87 23.00 -1.00 1.25
CA GLN A 87 23.87 0.10 0.86
C GLN A 87 23.82 1.30 1.81
N ARG A 88 22.79 1.41 2.66
CA ARG A 88 22.76 2.44 3.72
C ARG A 88 23.81 2.23 4.81
N SER A 89 24.21 0.99 5.08
CA SER A 89 25.21 0.70 6.11
C SER A 89 26.62 1.15 5.73
N LEU A 90 26.89 1.32 4.42
CA LEU A 90 28.19 1.73 3.89
C LEU A 90 28.52 3.21 4.14
N PHE A 91 27.52 4.05 4.42
CA PHE A 91 27.73 5.47 4.71
C PHE A 91 27.76 5.80 6.20
N THR A 92 27.46 4.84 7.08
CA THR A 92 27.49 5.03 8.54
C THR A 92 28.83 4.62 9.16
N SER A 93 29.72 4.01 8.39
CA SER A 93 31.03 3.48 8.83
C SER A 93 32.22 4.37 8.46
N LEU A 94 31.98 5.56 7.89
CA LEU A 94 33.01 6.58 7.63
C LEU A 94 32.98 7.63 8.75
N VAL A 95 33.41 7.25 9.96
CA VAL A 95 33.85 8.18 11.01
C VAL A 95 35.13 7.64 11.63
#